data_AF-A0A1F0UKS5-F1
#
_entry.id   AF-A0A1F0UKS5-F1
#
_cell.length_a   1.000
_cell.length_b   1.000
_cell.length_c   1.000
_cell.angle_alpha   90.00
_cell.angle_beta   90.00
_cell.angle_gamma   90.00
#
_symmetry.space_group_name_H-M   'P 1'
#
loop_
_entity.id
_entity.type
_entity.pdbx_description
1 polymer ?
#
loop_
_entity_poly.entity_id
_entity_poly.type
_entity_poly.pdbx_seq_one_letter_code
_entity_poly.pdbx_strand_id
1 'polypeptide(L)'
;MVHEVDPKKKDLTELDKIGLKLTFSAETPKDAQLVLDQYVEFVNQYILNQTNQEFKLGFNLRLDALKFAKEQMEESLTETKTIQVENLTNALNIAKKAGISDFSKGSNNTISVPEYMLGEGRLNISDSKLADGTYLFMLGEKYLQAQLDIAKNSPVVYPTNYYSTERQLAKLTKLAPQLESIENVKAYYYLSSPDYPVQRDWPKRLILLIVGFVFGVVLSSLIILAREVFSNKA
;
A
#
# COMPACT_ATOMS: atom_id res chain seq x y z
N MET A 1 19.65 -4.31 25.97
CA MET A 1 19.85 -2.92 25.52
C MET A 1 20.30 -2.97 24.07
N VAL A 2 19.59 -2.28 23.17
CA VAL A 2 20.03 -2.12 21.78
C VAL A 2 21.16 -1.10 21.80
N HIS A 3 22.36 -1.51 21.40
CA HIS A 3 23.46 -0.58 21.23
C HIS A 3 23.55 -0.27 19.74
N GLU A 4 23.21 0.96 19.36
CA GLU A 4 23.69 1.51 18.10
C GLU A 4 25.22 1.51 18.18
N VAL A 5 25.88 0.89 17.20
CA VAL A 5 27.31 0.70 17.29
C VAL A 5 28.00 2.05 17.12
N ASP A 6 28.73 2.49 18.14
CA ASP A 6 29.52 3.73 18.08
C ASP A 6 30.54 3.65 16.93
N PRO A 7 30.41 4.50 15.89
CA PRO A 7 31.29 4.47 14.71
C PRO A 7 32.75 4.84 15.02
N LYS A 8 33.05 5.33 16.24
CA LYS A 8 34.41 5.70 16.68
C LYS A 8 35.10 4.63 17.53
N LYS A 9 34.48 3.47 17.77
CA LYS A 9 35.08 2.39 18.56
C LYS A 9 36.20 1.70 17.77
N LYS A 10 37.40 1.62 18.35
CA LYS A 10 38.64 1.17 17.68
C LYS A 10 38.63 -0.31 17.23
N ASP A 11 37.69 -1.09 17.75
CA ASP A 11 37.50 -2.53 17.49
C ASP A 11 36.11 -2.80 16.88
N LEU A 12 35.79 -2.11 15.78
CA LEU A 12 34.60 -2.41 14.96
C LEU A 12 34.89 -3.65 14.10
N THR A 13 34.20 -4.76 14.37
CA THR A 13 34.22 -5.90 13.46
C THR A 13 33.47 -5.54 12.17
N GLU A 14 33.86 -6.10 11.01
CA GLU A 14 33.16 -5.84 9.72
C GLU A 14 31.64 -6.09 9.82
N LEU A 15 31.23 -7.02 10.69
CA LEU A 15 29.82 -7.31 11.01
C LEU A 15 29.07 -6.13 11.65
N ASP A 16 29.76 -5.32 12.45
CA ASP A 16 29.16 -4.17 13.13
C ASP A 16 28.85 -3.01 12.18
N LYS A 17 29.42 -3.02 10.97
CA LYS A 17 29.18 -2.01 9.93
C LYS A 17 27.95 -2.32 9.07
N ILE A 18 27.49 -3.58 9.06
CA ILE A 18 26.44 -4.09 8.17
C ILE A 18 25.17 -4.55 8.90
N GLY A 19 25.15 -4.51 10.24
CA GLY A 19 24.02 -4.99 11.03
C GLY A 19 23.91 -4.35 12.41
N LEU A 20 22.80 -4.63 13.09
CA LEU A 20 22.54 -4.17 14.46
C LEU A 20 23.08 -5.18 15.47
N LYS A 21 23.78 -4.69 16.49
CA LYS A 21 24.28 -5.52 17.60
C LYS A 21 23.30 -5.47 18.78
N LEU A 22 22.69 -6.62 19.08
CA LEU A 22 21.82 -6.77 20.24
C LEU A 22 22.58 -7.46 21.38
N THR A 23 22.43 -6.93 22.59
CA THR A 23 23.05 -7.48 23.80
C THR A 23 22.04 -7.52 24.94
N PHE A 24 22.05 -8.62 25.68
CA PHE A 24 21.23 -8.81 26.87
C PHE A 24 22.09 -9.36 28.02
N SER A 25 21.81 -8.91 29.24
CA SER A 25 22.54 -9.29 30.44
C SER A 25 21.58 -9.90 31.44
N ALA A 26 21.93 -11.07 31.97
CA ALA A 26 21.17 -11.80 32.97
C ALA A 26 22.11 -12.37 34.05
N GLU A 27 21.54 -12.93 35.11
CA GLU A 27 22.32 -13.51 36.22
C GLU A 27 23.11 -14.76 35.81
N THR A 28 22.53 -15.60 34.92
CA THR A 28 23.19 -16.80 34.40
C THR A 28 23.46 -16.69 32.90
N PRO A 29 24.53 -17.32 32.38
CA PRO A 29 24.80 -17.38 30.94
C PRO A 29 23.64 -18.00 30.13
N LYS A 30 22.98 -19.01 30.69
CA LYS A 30 21.85 -19.69 30.07
C LYS A 30 20.65 -18.75 29.93
N ASP A 31 20.33 -18.00 30.97
CA ASP A 31 19.21 -17.06 30.94
C ASP A 31 19.52 -15.89 30.00
N ALA A 32 20.77 -15.42 29.95
CA ALA A 32 21.17 -14.34 29.06
C ALA A 32 20.94 -14.70 27.58
N GLN A 33 21.34 -15.92 27.18
CA GLN A 33 21.13 -16.42 25.82
C GLN A 33 19.64 -16.66 25.55
N LEU A 34 18.97 -17.41 26.42
CA LEU A 34 17.56 -17.79 26.25
C LEU A 34 16.65 -16.57 26.12
N VAL A 35 16.82 -15.57 26.99
CA VAL A 35 15.97 -14.37 26.97
C VAL A 35 16.26 -13.53 25.73
N LEU A 36 17.52 -13.47 25.26
CA LEU A 36 17.84 -12.77 24.01
C LEU A 36 17.17 -13.44 22.81
N ASP A 37 17.26 -14.77 22.71
CA ASP A 37 16.60 -15.55 21.66
C ASP A 37 15.07 -15.34 21.69
N GLN A 38 14.47 -15.48 22.86
CA GLN A 38 13.02 -15.33 23.04
C GLN A 38 12.55 -13.90 22.77
N TYR A 39 13.34 -12.89 23.15
CA TYR A 39 13.00 -11.49 22.91
C TYR A 39 13.02 -11.17 21.42
N VAL A 40 14.04 -11.62 20.69
CA VAL A 40 14.10 -11.45 19.22
C VAL A 40 12.92 -12.14 18.55
N GLU A 41 12.58 -13.37 18.97
CA GLU A 41 11.43 -14.09 18.43
C GLU A 41 10.10 -13.38 18.76
N PHE A 42 9.94 -12.89 20.00
CA PHE A 42 8.75 -12.12 20.39
C PHE A 42 8.57 -10.87 19.54
N VAL A 43 9.64 -10.08 19.36
CA VAL A 43 9.59 -8.86 18.53
C VAL A 43 9.30 -9.22 17.07
N ASN A 44 9.90 -10.29 16.55
CA ASN A 44 9.61 -10.79 15.21
C ASN A 44 8.13 -11.15 15.04
N GLN A 45 7.56 -11.93 15.95
CA GLN A 45 6.14 -12.29 15.91
C GLN A 45 5.23 -11.06 16.01
N TYR A 46 5.56 -10.10 16.88
CA TYR A 46 4.82 -8.85 17.02
C TYR A 46 4.81 -8.04 15.71
N ILE A 47 5.98 -7.83 15.12
CA ILE A 47 6.13 -7.10 13.85
C ILE A 47 5.41 -7.83 12.72
N LEU A 48 5.62 -9.14 12.59
CA LEU A 48 4.98 -9.94 11.54
C LEU A 48 3.46 -9.90 11.65
N ASN A 49 2.90 -10.02 12.85
CA ASN A 49 1.46 -9.92 13.05
C ASN A 49 0.94 -8.54 12.62
N GLN A 50 1.60 -7.46 13.03
CA GLN A 50 1.22 -6.11 12.64
C GLN A 50 1.32 -5.90 11.12
N THR A 51 2.46 -6.23 10.52
CA THR A 51 2.71 -6.11 9.08
C THR A 51 1.71 -6.95 8.27
N ASN A 52 1.39 -8.16 8.71
CA ASN A 52 0.39 -9.00 8.05
C ASN A 52 -1.01 -8.38 8.12
N GLN A 53 -1.41 -7.80 9.26
CA GLN A 53 -2.69 -7.12 9.38
C GLN A 53 -2.78 -5.90 8.46
N GLU A 54 -1.74 -5.06 8.44
CA GLU A 54 -1.65 -3.89 7.56
C GLU A 54 -1.67 -4.29 6.08
N PHE A 55 -0.91 -5.33 5.72
CA PHE A 55 -0.88 -5.86 4.35
C PHE A 55 -2.24 -6.42 3.92
N LYS A 56 -2.93 -7.19 4.78
CA LYS A 56 -4.28 -7.69 4.53
C LYS A 56 -5.28 -6.55 4.32
N LEU A 57 -5.19 -5.51 5.14
CA LEU A 57 -6.04 -4.32 5.00
C LEU A 57 -5.76 -3.61 3.67
N GLY A 58 -4.49 -3.36 3.32
CA GLY A 58 -4.12 -2.74 2.05
C GLY A 58 -4.54 -3.56 0.83
N PHE A 59 -4.42 -4.89 0.92
CA PHE A 59 -4.87 -5.82 -0.11
C PHE A 59 -6.38 -5.74 -0.34
N ASN A 60 -7.17 -5.77 0.75
CA ASN A 60 -8.62 -5.66 0.68
C ASN A 60 -9.06 -4.29 0.15
N LEU A 61 -8.45 -3.20 0.61
CA LEU A 61 -8.70 -1.86 0.08
C LEU A 61 -8.43 -1.79 -1.42
N ARG A 62 -7.35 -2.42 -1.90
CA ARG A 62 -7.04 -2.47 -3.33
C ARG A 62 -8.08 -3.28 -4.11
N LEU A 63 -8.53 -4.40 -3.56
CA LEU A 63 -9.57 -5.24 -4.14
C LEU A 63 -10.89 -4.47 -4.26
N ASP A 64 -11.30 -3.78 -3.20
CA ASP A 64 -12.55 -3.02 -3.16
C ASP A 64 -12.49 -1.78 -4.05
N ALA A 65 -11.34 -1.10 -4.13
CA ALA A 65 -11.14 -0.02 -5.09
C ALA A 65 -11.28 -0.51 -6.55
N LEU A 66 -10.80 -1.72 -6.87
CA LEU A 66 -10.97 -2.30 -8.21
C LEU A 66 -12.43 -2.68 -8.50
N LYS A 67 -13.15 -3.23 -7.50
CA LYS A 67 -14.59 -3.53 -7.63
C LYS A 67 -15.38 -2.25 -7.88
N PHE A 68 -15.16 -1.23 -7.06
CA PHE A 68 -15.84 0.06 -7.18
C PHE A 68 -15.52 0.77 -8.51
N ALA A 69 -14.27 0.69 -8.99
CA ALA A 69 -13.93 1.20 -10.31
C ALA A 69 -14.64 0.44 -11.43
N LYS A 70 -14.78 -0.88 -11.32
CA LYS A 70 -15.55 -1.69 -12.28
C LYS A 70 -17.02 -1.29 -12.31
N GLU A 71 -17.65 -1.20 -11.14
CA GLU A 71 -19.05 -0.81 -10.98
C GLU A 71 -19.33 0.59 -11.55
N GLN A 72 -18.53 1.59 -11.20
CA GLN A 72 -18.65 2.93 -11.77
C GLN A 72 -18.54 2.96 -13.30
N MET A 73 -17.68 2.13 -13.89
CA MET A 73 -17.59 2.02 -15.36
C MET A 73 -18.86 1.42 -15.96
N GLU A 74 -19.45 0.40 -15.32
CA GLU A 74 -20.71 -0.22 -15.77
C GLU A 74 -21.89 0.76 -15.65
N GLU A 75 -21.98 1.48 -14.53
CA GLU A 75 -22.99 2.50 -14.28
C GLU A 75 -22.87 3.65 -15.29
N SER A 76 -21.66 4.23 -15.44
CA SER A 76 -21.42 5.33 -16.36
C SER A 76 -21.76 4.97 -17.82
N LEU A 77 -21.46 3.73 -18.25
CA LEU A 77 -21.84 3.25 -19.58
C LEU A 77 -23.36 3.07 -19.72
N THR A 78 -24.03 2.62 -18.66
CA THR A 78 -25.48 2.45 -18.62
C THR A 78 -26.19 3.81 -18.66
N GLU A 79 -25.71 4.79 -17.90
CA GLU A 79 -26.18 6.17 -17.93
C GLU A 79 -25.97 6.80 -19.30
N THR A 80 -24.77 6.67 -19.88
CA THR A 80 -24.45 7.18 -21.22
C THR A 80 -25.39 6.58 -22.26
N LYS A 81 -25.64 5.27 -22.21
CA LYS A 81 -26.58 4.58 -23.09
C LYS A 81 -28.02 5.10 -22.90
N THR A 82 -28.44 5.32 -21.65
CA THR A 82 -29.77 5.84 -21.32
C THR A 82 -29.96 7.25 -21.89
N ILE A 83 -29.01 8.15 -21.62
CA ILE A 83 -28.98 9.52 -22.16
C ILE A 83 -28.99 9.50 -23.69
N GLN A 84 -28.22 8.62 -24.32
CA GLN A 84 -28.19 8.46 -25.77
C GLN A 84 -29.57 8.05 -26.32
N VAL A 85 -30.24 7.08 -25.69
CA VAL A 85 -31.58 6.63 -26.09
C VAL A 85 -32.61 7.75 -25.92
N GLU A 86 -32.57 8.50 -24.81
CA GLU A 86 -33.47 9.64 -24.58
C GLU A 86 -33.26 10.76 -25.60
N ASN A 87 -32.00 11.13 -25.87
CA ASN A 87 -31.66 12.16 -26.85
C ASN A 87 -32.11 11.77 -28.26
N LEU A 88 -31.85 10.52 -28.68
CA LEU A 88 -32.31 10.00 -29.98
C LEU A 88 -33.85 9.96 -30.06
N THR A 89 -34.52 9.58 -28.98
CA THR A 89 -35.99 9.55 -28.91
C THR A 89 -36.58 10.96 -29.04
N ASN A 90 -36.02 11.93 -28.33
CA ASN A 90 -36.43 13.33 -28.39
C ASN A 90 -36.18 13.92 -29.79
N ALA A 91 -35.00 13.68 -30.37
CA ALA A 91 -34.66 14.11 -31.72
C ALA A 91 -35.60 13.52 -32.77
N LEU A 92 -35.92 12.22 -32.67
CA LEU A 92 -36.86 11.54 -33.56
C LEU A 92 -38.26 12.16 -33.47
N ASN A 93 -38.72 12.47 -32.25
CA ASN A 93 -40.01 13.13 -32.04
C ASN A 93 -40.05 14.55 -32.65
N ILE A 94 -38.96 15.31 -32.55
CA ILE A 94 -38.84 16.65 -33.17
C ILE A 94 -38.83 16.51 -34.69
N ALA A 95 -38.03 15.59 -35.25
CA ALA A 95 -37.96 15.34 -36.69
C ALA A 95 -39.32 14.96 -37.27
N LYS A 96 -40.07 14.05 -36.61
CA LYS A 96 -41.44 13.68 -36.98
C LYS A 96 -42.40 14.87 -36.99
N LYS A 97 -42.35 15.71 -35.95
CA LYS A 97 -43.18 16.93 -35.86
C LYS A 97 -42.83 17.98 -36.91
N ALA A 98 -41.55 18.10 -37.26
CA ALA A 98 -41.05 19.05 -38.25
C ALA A 98 -41.15 18.55 -39.71
N GLY A 99 -41.56 17.30 -39.93
CA GLY A 99 -41.65 16.70 -41.26
C GLY A 99 -40.29 16.41 -41.91
N ILE A 100 -39.24 16.20 -41.10
CA ILE A 100 -37.87 15.94 -41.58
C ILE A 100 -37.69 14.43 -41.72
N SER A 101 -37.94 13.90 -42.91
CA SER A 101 -37.92 12.45 -43.19
C SER A 101 -36.51 11.90 -43.44
N ASP A 102 -35.68 12.64 -44.19
CA ASP A 102 -34.33 12.25 -44.61
C ASP A 102 -33.32 13.34 -44.25
N PHE A 103 -32.05 12.95 -44.04
CA PHE A 103 -30.95 13.89 -43.82
C PHE A 103 -30.81 14.81 -45.04
N SER A 104 -31.19 16.08 -44.90
CA SER A 104 -31.12 17.03 -46.00
C SER A 104 -29.69 17.50 -46.21
N LYS A 105 -28.89 16.71 -46.94
CA LYS A 105 -27.72 17.25 -47.63
C LYS A 105 -28.23 18.18 -48.74
N GLY A 106 -27.84 19.45 -48.68
CA GLY A 106 -28.34 20.55 -49.50
C GLY A 106 -28.22 20.31 -51.01
N SER A 107 -29.19 19.58 -51.58
CA SER A 107 -29.33 19.45 -53.03
C SER A 107 -30.80 19.44 -53.46
N ASN A 108 -31.74 18.99 -52.62
CA ASN A 108 -33.11 18.75 -53.05
C ASN A 108 -34.11 19.29 -52.01
N ASN A 109 -34.32 20.61 -52.05
CA ASN A 109 -35.55 21.31 -51.67
C ASN A 109 -36.23 20.87 -50.35
N THR A 110 -35.83 21.43 -49.19
CA THR A 110 -36.75 21.93 -48.13
C THR A 110 -36.07 22.45 -46.85
N ILE A 111 -34.82 22.10 -46.52
CA ILE A 111 -34.11 22.67 -45.35
C ILE A 111 -32.63 22.90 -45.68
N SER A 112 -32.20 24.17 -45.78
CA SER A 112 -30.79 24.53 -45.88
C SER A 112 -30.17 24.47 -44.49
N VAL A 113 -29.44 23.40 -44.19
CA VAL A 113 -28.54 23.36 -43.05
C VAL A 113 -27.42 24.38 -43.33
N PRO A 114 -27.17 25.38 -42.47
CA PRO A 114 -26.09 26.33 -42.70
C PRO A 114 -24.73 25.63 -42.87
N GLU A 115 -23.97 26.00 -43.90
CA GLU A 115 -22.72 25.36 -44.34
C GLU A 115 -21.71 25.12 -43.20
N TYR A 116 -21.70 25.99 -42.18
CA TYR A 116 -20.81 25.88 -41.01
C TYR A 116 -21.12 24.69 -40.07
N MET A 117 -22.25 23.99 -40.27
CA MET A 117 -22.63 22.77 -39.54
C MET A 117 -22.22 21.49 -40.28
N LEU A 118 -21.82 21.58 -41.54
CA LEU A 118 -21.45 20.47 -42.40
C LEU A 118 -19.94 20.49 -42.61
N GLY A 119 -19.17 20.03 -41.62
CA GLY A 119 -17.72 19.90 -41.77
C GLY A 119 -17.36 19.14 -43.04
N GLU A 120 -16.63 19.80 -43.94
CA GLU A 120 -16.14 19.21 -45.19
C GLU A 120 -15.13 18.11 -44.87
N GLY A 121 -15.52 16.86 -45.08
CA GLY A 121 -14.66 15.69 -44.90
C GLY A 121 -15.18 14.77 -43.80
N ARG A 122 -15.60 13.57 -44.21
CA ARG A 122 -15.86 12.38 -43.38
C ARG A 122 -16.29 12.72 -41.94
N LEU A 123 -17.59 12.92 -41.74
CA LEU A 123 -18.24 13.20 -40.46
C LEU A 123 -17.75 12.23 -39.36
N ASN A 124 -16.73 12.63 -38.60
CA ASN A 124 -16.57 12.17 -37.24
C ASN A 124 -17.68 12.87 -36.46
N ILE A 125 -18.83 12.20 -36.37
CA ILE A 125 -20.04 12.73 -35.72
C ILE A 125 -19.72 13.16 -34.28
N SER A 126 -18.69 12.57 -33.67
CA SER A 126 -18.20 12.87 -32.31
C SER A 126 -17.75 14.32 -32.05
N ASP A 127 -17.29 15.07 -33.04
CA ASP A 127 -16.78 16.45 -32.87
C ASP A 127 -17.72 17.52 -33.48
N SER A 128 -18.85 17.11 -34.06
CA SER A 128 -19.81 18.03 -34.67
C SER A 128 -20.82 18.55 -33.64
N LYS A 129 -21.26 19.81 -33.74
CA LYS A 129 -22.42 20.33 -32.99
C LYS A 129 -23.72 19.54 -33.24
N LEU A 130 -23.74 18.65 -34.23
CA LEU A 130 -24.80 17.67 -34.47
C LEU A 130 -24.77 16.48 -33.50
N ALA A 131 -23.64 16.17 -32.86
CA ALA A 131 -23.60 15.23 -31.72
C ALA A 131 -24.12 15.84 -30.43
N ASP A 132 -24.08 17.18 -30.33
CA ASP A 132 -24.78 17.89 -29.27
C ASP A 132 -26.29 17.69 -29.48
N GLY A 133 -26.97 17.14 -28.49
CA GLY A 133 -28.35 16.63 -28.63
C GLY A 133 -29.36 17.64 -29.21
N THR A 134 -29.02 18.92 -29.19
CA THR A 134 -29.79 20.06 -29.70
C THR A 134 -30.14 19.97 -31.19
N TYR A 135 -29.25 19.47 -32.06
CA TYR A 135 -29.47 19.48 -33.52
C TYR A 135 -29.63 18.09 -34.15
N LEU A 136 -29.69 17.03 -33.32
CA LEU A 136 -29.86 15.65 -33.77
C LEU A 136 -31.09 15.47 -34.69
N PHE A 137 -32.16 16.24 -34.48
CA PHE A 137 -33.39 16.17 -35.28
C PHE A 137 -33.17 16.46 -36.78
N MET A 138 -32.11 17.19 -37.14
CA MET A 138 -31.76 17.51 -38.52
C MET A 138 -31.27 16.28 -39.31
N LEU A 139 -30.92 15.19 -38.61
CA LEU A 139 -30.51 13.92 -39.20
C LEU A 139 -31.66 13.16 -39.89
N GLY A 140 -32.90 13.55 -39.62
CA GLY A 140 -34.10 12.98 -40.22
C GLY A 140 -34.57 11.68 -39.58
N GLU A 141 -35.85 11.38 -39.77
CA GLU A 141 -36.55 10.28 -39.11
C GLU A 141 -35.89 8.92 -39.35
N LYS A 142 -35.57 8.56 -40.60
CA LYS A 142 -35.06 7.23 -40.93
C LYS A 142 -33.71 6.93 -40.27
N TYR A 143 -32.83 7.93 -40.23
CA TYR A 143 -31.52 7.78 -39.61
C TYR A 143 -31.62 7.70 -38.09
N LEU A 144 -32.44 8.56 -37.48
CA LEU A 144 -32.67 8.57 -36.03
C LEU A 144 -33.36 7.29 -35.55
N GLN A 145 -34.31 6.75 -36.31
CA GLN A 145 -34.97 5.48 -36.01
C GLN A 145 -33.96 4.33 -36.05
N ALA A 146 -33.13 4.25 -37.10
CA ALA A 146 -32.09 3.22 -37.19
C ALA A 146 -31.07 3.33 -36.05
N GLN A 147 -30.62 4.55 -35.72
CA GLN A 147 -29.73 4.77 -34.57
C GLN A 147 -30.38 4.41 -33.23
N LEU A 148 -31.66 4.72 -33.05
CA LEU A 148 -32.41 4.37 -31.84
C LEU A 148 -32.55 2.85 -31.69
N ASP A 149 -32.83 2.15 -32.79
CA ASP A 149 -32.94 0.69 -32.81
C ASP A 149 -31.59 0.04 -32.52
N ILE A 150 -30.49 0.58 -33.05
CA ILE A 150 -29.12 0.15 -32.71
C ILE A 150 -28.84 0.44 -31.23
N ALA A 151 -29.10 1.66 -30.74
CA ALA A 151 -28.82 2.04 -29.36
C ALA A 151 -29.61 1.18 -28.36
N LYS A 152 -30.87 0.83 -28.64
CA LYS A 152 -31.67 -0.05 -27.78
C LYS A 152 -31.19 -1.49 -27.81
N ASN A 153 -30.95 -2.04 -29.00
CA ASN A 153 -30.70 -3.48 -29.16
C ASN A 153 -29.22 -3.88 -29.13
N SER A 154 -28.28 -2.92 -29.22
CA SER A 154 -26.84 -3.22 -29.21
C SER A 154 -26.36 -3.57 -27.79
N PRO A 155 -25.49 -4.58 -27.65
CA PRO A 155 -24.79 -4.85 -26.40
C PRO A 155 -23.87 -3.68 -26.03
N VAL A 156 -23.63 -3.49 -24.73
CA VAL A 156 -22.69 -2.50 -24.21
C VAL A 156 -21.27 -2.96 -24.53
N VAL A 157 -20.50 -2.11 -25.20
CA VAL A 157 -19.08 -2.35 -25.47
C VAL A 157 -18.25 -1.67 -24.39
N TYR A 158 -17.55 -2.47 -23.60
CA TYR A 158 -16.73 -1.96 -22.51
C TYR A 158 -15.38 -1.42 -23.00
N PRO A 159 -14.85 -0.36 -22.37
CA PRO A 159 -13.54 0.17 -22.67
C PRO A 159 -12.41 -0.79 -22.25
N THR A 160 -11.20 -0.60 -22.78
CA THR A 160 -10.06 -1.51 -22.53
C THR A 160 -9.66 -1.61 -21.06
N ASN A 161 -9.81 -0.52 -20.32
CA ASN A 161 -9.53 -0.44 -18.88
C ASN A 161 -10.47 -1.33 -18.06
N TYR A 162 -11.72 -1.52 -18.47
CA TYR A 162 -12.67 -2.45 -17.84
C TYR A 162 -12.10 -3.87 -17.80
N TYR A 163 -11.69 -4.39 -18.96
CA TYR A 163 -11.10 -5.73 -19.06
C TYR A 163 -9.77 -5.85 -18.32
N SER A 164 -8.98 -4.78 -18.27
CA SER A 164 -7.75 -4.79 -17.46
C SER A 164 -8.04 -4.87 -15.96
N THR A 165 -9.07 -4.16 -15.49
CA THR A 165 -9.53 -4.13 -14.10
C THR A 165 -10.09 -5.49 -13.71
N GLU A 166 -10.91 -6.08 -14.58
CA GLU A 166 -11.45 -7.42 -14.40
C GLU A 166 -10.35 -8.49 -14.29
N ARG A 167 -9.35 -8.46 -15.17
CA ARG A 167 -8.21 -9.38 -15.09
C ARG A 167 -7.40 -9.20 -13.81
N GLN A 168 -7.18 -7.96 -13.37
CA GLN A 168 -6.49 -7.67 -12.11
C GLN A 168 -7.28 -8.20 -10.93
N LEU A 169 -8.58 -7.92 -10.90
CA LEU A 169 -9.49 -8.39 -9.86
C LEU A 169 -9.50 -9.92 -9.79
N ALA A 170 -9.63 -10.62 -10.92
CA ALA A 170 -9.59 -12.08 -10.95
C ALA A 170 -8.27 -12.66 -10.41
N LYS A 171 -7.12 -12.04 -10.75
CA LYS A 171 -5.81 -12.44 -10.22
C LYS A 171 -5.72 -12.21 -8.72
N LEU A 172 -6.15 -11.05 -8.22
CA LEU A 172 -6.11 -10.73 -6.79
C LEU A 172 -7.07 -11.62 -6.01
N THR A 173 -8.30 -11.84 -6.47
CA THR A 173 -9.25 -12.76 -5.82
C THR A 173 -8.69 -14.18 -5.70
N LYS A 174 -7.90 -14.65 -6.68
CA LYS A 174 -7.22 -15.95 -6.59
C LYS A 174 -6.11 -15.97 -5.52
N LEU A 175 -5.45 -14.84 -5.27
CA LEU A 175 -4.39 -14.70 -4.27
C LEU A 175 -4.91 -14.44 -2.86
N ALA A 176 -6.15 -13.93 -2.72
CA ALA A 176 -6.78 -13.65 -1.43
C ALA A 176 -6.72 -14.82 -0.41
N PRO A 177 -7.00 -16.10 -0.77
CA PRO A 177 -6.87 -17.21 0.20
C PRO A 177 -5.42 -17.52 0.58
N GLN A 178 -4.44 -17.18 -0.25
CA GLN A 178 -3.03 -17.43 0.04
C GLN A 178 -2.47 -16.48 1.11
N LEU A 179 -3.19 -15.40 1.40
CA LEU A 179 -2.84 -14.41 2.43
C LEU A 179 -2.86 -15.00 3.85
N GLU A 180 -3.60 -16.10 4.05
CA GLU A 180 -3.72 -16.79 5.33
C GLU A 180 -2.65 -17.89 5.51
N SER A 181 -2.03 -18.34 4.42
CA SER A 181 -1.07 -19.46 4.42
C SER A 181 0.40 -19.02 4.29
N ILE A 182 0.70 -17.77 4.60
CA ILE A 182 2.07 -17.25 4.54
C ILE A 182 2.83 -17.76 5.77
N GLU A 183 3.52 -18.89 5.60
CA GLU A 183 4.38 -19.50 6.60
C GLU A 183 5.86 -19.13 6.35
N ASN A 184 6.67 -19.12 7.41
CA ASN A 184 8.13 -18.93 7.37
C ASN A 184 8.64 -17.54 6.96
N VAL A 185 7.86 -16.48 7.13
CA VAL A 185 8.36 -15.11 6.97
C VAL A 185 9.07 -14.68 8.26
N LYS A 186 10.24 -14.07 8.13
CA LYS A 186 10.98 -13.43 9.23
C LYS A 186 11.25 -11.99 8.87
N ALA A 187 11.10 -11.09 9.84
CA ALA A 187 11.43 -9.68 9.70
C ALA A 187 12.94 -9.39 9.85
N TYR A 188 13.74 -10.43 10.16
CA TYR A 188 15.17 -10.32 10.43
C TYR A 188 15.94 -11.52 9.88
N TYR A 189 17.27 -11.35 9.78
CA TYR A 189 18.21 -12.41 9.49
C TYR A 189 19.36 -12.38 10.50
N TYR A 190 19.77 -13.55 11.01
CA TYR A 190 20.92 -13.65 11.90
C TYR A 190 22.21 -13.65 11.09
N LEU A 191 23.05 -12.65 11.30
CA LEU A 191 24.44 -12.71 10.85
C LEU A 191 25.29 -13.56 11.81
N SER A 192 24.96 -13.49 13.11
CA SER A 192 25.49 -14.35 14.17
C SER A 192 24.36 -14.68 15.14
N SER A 193 24.23 -15.96 15.51
CA SER A 193 23.29 -16.41 16.54
C SER A 193 23.69 -15.92 17.94
N PRO A 194 22.75 -15.83 18.89
CA PRO A 194 23.07 -15.46 20.27
C PRO A 194 24.11 -16.37 20.92
N ASP A 195 25.19 -15.75 21.40
CA ASP A 195 26.34 -16.43 21.98
C ASP A 195 26.07 -16.87 23.43
N TYR A 196 26.76 -17.93 23.87
CA TYR A 196 26.71 -18.40 25.26
C TYR A 196 27.91 -17.84 26.04
N PRO A 197 27.72 -16.86 26.94
CA PRO A 197 28.84 -16.17 27.57
C PRO A 197 29.54 -17.06 28.60
N VAL A 198 30.77 -17.48 28.29
CA VAL A 198 31.59 -18.31 29.20
C VAL A 198 32.22 -17.48 30.33
N GLN A 199 32.45 -16.19 30.09
CA GLN A 199 33.06 -15.27 31.06
C GLN A 199 32.04 -14.25 31.56
N ARG A 200 32.05 -13.97 32.87
CA ARG A 200 31.19 -12.94 33.47
C ARG A 200 31.71 -11.55 33.12
N ASP A 201 30.85 -10.71 32.54
CA ASP A 201 31.19 -9.35 32.15
C ASP A 201 31.58 -8.46 33.35
N TRP A 202 30.80 -8.48 34.43
CA TRP A 202 31.03 -7.63 35.61
C TRP A 202 30.38 -8.17 36.90
N PRO A 203 30.94 -7.91 38.11
CA PRO A 203 32.27 -7.33 38.38
C PRO A 203 33.40 -8.34 38.14
N LYS A 204 34.54 -7.88 37.61
CA LYS A 204 35.72 -8.73 37.41
C LYS A 204 36.34 -9.09 38.76
N ARG A 205 36.71 -10.36 38.93
CA ARG A 205 37.31 -10.86 40.20
C ARG A 205 38.52 -10.05 40.63
N LEU A 206 39.35 -9.61 39.67
CA LEU A 206 40.53 -8.78 39.94
C LEU A 206 40.17 -7.41 40.52
N ILE A 207 39.15 -6.74 39.97
CA ILE A 207 38.71 -5.44 40.48
C ILE A 207 38.18 -5.60 41.91
N LEU A 208 37.39 -6.65 42.16
CA LEU A 208 36.85 -6.95 43.48
C LEU A 208 37.98 -7.22 44.50
N LEU A 209 39.06 -7.89 44.06
CA LEU A 209 40.25 -8.14 44.88
C LEU A 209 41.01 -6.84 45.20
N ILE A 210 41.26 -5.99 44.21
CA ILE A 210 41.96 -4.71 44.40
C ILE A 210 41.16 -3.81 45.36
N VAL A 211 39.85 -3.69 45.14
CA VAL A 211 38.98 -2.89 46.00
C VAL A 211 38.99 -3.45 47.42
N GLY A 212 38.83 -4.77 47.58
CA GLY A 212 38.90 -5.43 48.90
C GLY A 212 40.23 -5.22 49.61
N PHE A 213 41.35 -5.29 48.87
CA PHE A 213 42.69 -5.05 49.41
C PHE A 213 42.86 -3.62 49.92
N VAL A 214 42.46 -2.62 49.12
CA VAL A 214 42.53 -1.21 49.50
C VAL A 214 41.67 -0.95 50.74
N PHE A 215 40.43 -1.45 50.77
CA PHE A 215 39.57 -1.34 51.95
C PHE A 215 40.17 -2.00 53.19
N GLY A 216 40.81 -3.16 53.03
CA GLY A 216 41.48 -3.87 54.12
C GLY A 216 42.65 -3.07 54.73
N VAL A 217 43.50 -2.47 53.89
CA VAL A 217 44.63 -1.63 54.34
C VAL A 217 44.16 -0.36 55.06
N VAL A 218 43.09 0.27 54.56
CA VAL A 218 42.52 1.46 55.20
C VAL A 218 41.91 1.13 56.56
N LEU A 219 41.12 0.05 56.66
CA LEU A 219 40.53 -0.36 57.94
C LEU A 219 41.59 -0.78 58.98
N SER A 220 42.62 -1.52 58.58
CA SER A 220 43.67 -1.94 59.51
C SER A 220 44.45 -0.75 60.05
N SER A 221 44.77 0.22 59.19
CA SER A 221 45.45 1.46 59.58
C SER A 221 44.62 2.26 60.59
N LEU A 222 43.31 2.40 60.35
CA LEU A 222 42.39 3.07 61.27
C LEU A 222 42.30 2.38 62.64
N ILE A 223 42.25 1.05 62.68
CA ILE A 223 42.20 0.27 63.93
C ILE A 223 43.50 0.42 64.73
N ILE A 224 44.65 0.38 64.06
CA ILE A 224 45.96 0.55 64.71
C ILE A 224 46.07 1.97 65.31
N LEU A 225 45.72 3.00 64.54
CA LEU A 225 45.69 4.38 65.02
C LEU A 225 44.75 4.57 66.21
N ALA A 226 43.54 4.00 66.15
CA ALA A 226 42.60 4.07 67.27
C ALA A 226 43.18 3.39 68.52
N ARG A 227 43.74 2.18 68.39
CA ARG A 227 44.40 1.48 69.50
C ARG A 227 45.53 2.30 70.11
N GLU A 228 46.39 2.88 69.28
CA GLU A 228 47.52 3.71 69.73
C GLU A 228 47.02 4.95 70.49
N VAL A 229 46.03 5.65 69.94
CA VAL A 229 45.47 6.85 70.59
C VAL A 229 44.79 6.53 71.92
N PHE A 230 44.11 5.39 72.04
CA PHE A 230 43.50 4.96 73.31
C PHE A 230 44.54 4.42 74.30
N SER A 231 45.59 3.74 73.84
CA SER A 231 46.66 3.21 74.70
C SER A 231 47.62 4.29 75.20
N ASN A 232 47.82 5.37 74.44
CA ASN A 232 48.67 6.50 74.83
C ASN A 232 47.93 7.56 75.67
N LYS A 233 46.61 7.38 75.86
CA LYS A 233 45.76 8.21 76.72
C LYS A 233 45.35 7.53 78.03
N ALA A 234 45.77 6.28 78.25
CA ALA A 234 45.67 5.56 79.51
C ALA A 234 47.02 5.61 80.23
#